data_AF-A0A5C5TR38-F1
#
_entry.id   AF-A0A5C5TR38-F1
#
_cell.length_a   1.000
_cell.length_b   1.000
_cell.length_c   1.000
_cell.angle_alpha   90.00
_cell.angle_beta   90.00
_cell.angle_gamma   90.00
#
_symmetry.space_group_name_H-M   'P 1'
#
loop_
_entity.id
_entity.type
_entity.pdbx_description
1 polymer ?
#
loop_
_entity_poly.entity_id
_entity_poly.type
_entity_poly.pdbx_seq_one_letter_code
_entity_poly.pdbx_strand_id
1 'polypeptide(L)'
;MNKIILTSELSELDLKALLLIFFNVNHKKDKFVVEGSFKVSKYSKLSADKGELFNELAYNLSSYYKLPFYTTRSSYQCIIDNDLKLSFDDFIKKLRALIMVNLSKIDDLEVIDKEMALAIIILRGSVDFTRNFMAVDIKRCNASEVYLDSLFRIVTSSDDLIKYLNWNFRELQKQYVTGESLRNTQLRINLRWVFNYLLSEIKQLSSYRYDLLESNQNQIGNLPQSNKSYETFLSRLSLYREKIAGQKLNETEILSFRNELFAEDNKIPRRSTQVKLVISNSTADKCSACYKYYPIDCRSFKQPKDGRYYFEYHHVISFSNDKTKLDISDNVVKLCPTCHRAMTPNRAESAYQKELIKNILFDRSDIMAFTKTYLNTNTDKETINKIYELLS
;
A
#
# COMPACT_ATOMS: atom_id res chain seq x y z
N MET A 1 -23.06 -14.52 20.44
CA MET A 1 -22.59 -13.18 20.01
C MET A 1 -21.40 -13.39 19.10
N ASN A 2 -21.44 -12.89 17.87
CA ASN A 2 -20.27 -12.92 16.99
C ASN A 2 -19.17 -12.08 17.64
N LYS A 3 -17.96 -12.64 17.77
CA LYS A 3 -16.79 -11.89 18.25
C LYS A 3 -16.65 -10.64 17.38
N ILE A 4 -16.44 -9.48 18.00
CA ILE A 4 -16.17 -8.21 17.31
C ILE A 4 -14.72 -7.87 17.62
N ILE A 5 -13.99 -7.35 16.64
CA ILE A 5 -12.62 -6.87 16.84
C ILE A 5 -12.68 -5.39 17.20
N LEU A 6 -11.91 -4.96 18.20
CA LEU A 6 -11.78 -3.56 18.55
C LEU A 6 -10.63 -2.90 17.77
N THR A 7 -10.74 -1.60 17.49
CA THR A 7 -9.62 -0.85 16.89
C THR A 7 -8.37 -0.83 17.77
N SER A 8 -8.53 -0.96 19.10
CA SER A 8 -7.42 -1.14 20.04
C SER A 8 -6.70 -2.48 19.91
N GLU A 9 -7.39 -3.54 19.48
CA GLU A 9 -6.85 -4.91 19.35
C GLU A 9 -6.07 -5.13 18.04
N LEU A 10 -6.08 -4.17 17.10
CA LEU A 10 -5.41 -4.33 15.80
C LEU A 10 -3.92 -4.66 15.90
N SER A 11 -3.24 -4.23 16.97
CA SER A 11 -1.82 -4.52 17.17
C SER A 11 -1.53 -5.99 17.50
N GLU A 12 -2.55 -6.77 17.83
CA GLU A 12 -2.45 -8.21 18.12
C GLU A 12 -2.60 -9.07 16.85
N LEU A 13 -3.01 -8.45 15.73
CA LEU A 13 -3.21 -9.13 14.47
C LEU A 13 -1.89 -9.33 13.70
N ASP A 14 -1.80 -10.46 13.00
CA ASP A 14 -0.69 -10.75 12.10
C ASP A 14 -0.78 -10.00 10.77
N LEU A 15 0.29 -10.07 9.97
CA LEU A 15 0.38 -9.37 8.69
C LEU A 15 -0.80 -9.70 7.76
N LYS A 16 -1.15 -10.98 7.61
CA LYS A 16 -2.19 -11.41 6.66
C LYS A 16 -3.55 -10.83 7.02
N ALA A 17 -3.90 -10.80 8.30
CA ALA A 17 -5.15 -10.19 8.76
C ALA A 17 -5.15 -8.68 8.55
N LEU A 18 -4.05 -8.00 8.87
CA LEU A 18 -3.89 -6.56 8.67
C LEU A 18 -4.00 -6.15 7.20
N LEU A 19 -3.35 -6.89 6.30
CA LEU A 19 -3.45 -6.67 4.85
C LEU A 19 -4.88 -6.87 4.35
N LEU A 20 -5.54 -7.95 4.78
CA LEU A 20 -6.92 -8.23 4.38
C LEU A 20 -7.86 -7.09 4.79
N ILE A 21 -7.70 -6.58 6.02
CA ILE A 21 -8.45 -5.42 6.51
C ILE A 21 -8.16 -4.21 5.63
N PHE A 22 -6.88 -3.83 5.45
CA PHE A 22 -6.49 -2.64 4.71
C PHE A 22 -7.07 -2.60 3.29
N PHE A 23 -6.97 -3.70 2.54
CA PHE A 23 -7.43 -3.72 1.14
C PHE A 23 -8.95 -3.77 0.97
N ASN A 24 -9.72 -4.08 2.02
CA ASN A 24 -11.15 -4.38 1.90
C ASN A 24 -12.05 -3.67 2.92
N VAL A 25 -11.48 -2.84 3.79
CA VAL A 25 -12.22 -2.07 4.78
C VAL A 25 -13.06 -0.96 4.14
N ASN A 26 -14.20 -0.70 4.75
CA ASN A 26 -15.07 0.43 4.46
C ASN A 26 -15.50 1.09 5.76
N HIS A 27 -15.71 2.40 5.71
CA HIS A 27 -16.29 3.13 6.83
C HIS A 27 -17.82 3.12 6.73
N LYS A 28 -18.50 2.67 7.79
CA LYS A 28 -19.97 2.67 7.88
C LYS A 28 -20.39 3.17 9.26
N LYS A 29 -20.88 4.41 9.30
CA LYS A 29 -21.26 5.10 10.56
C LYS A 29 -20.07 5.13 11.52
N ASP A 30 -20.19 4.59 12.72
CA ASP A 30 -19.15 4.55 13.75
C ASP A 30 -18.33 3.26 13.73
N LYS A 31 -18.32 2.52 12.61
CA LYS A 31 -17.66 1.21 12.51
C LYS A 31 -16.87 1.08 11.22
N PHE A 32 -15.86 0.22 11.28
CA PHE A 32 -15.14 -0.24 10.10
C PHE A 32 -15.61 -1.65 9.73
N VAL A 33 -15.86 -1.87 8.45
CA VAL A 33 -16.40 -3.13 7.95
C VAL A 33 -15.52 -3.65 6.83
N VAL A 34 -14.90 -4.80 7.06
CA VAL A 34 -14.22 -5.58 6.01
C VAL A 34 -15.29 -6.40 5.33
N GLU A 35 -15.52 -6.14 4.04
CA GLU A 35 -16.61 -6.80 3.32
C GLU A 35 -16.17 -7.29 1.95
N GLY A 36 -16.74 -8.44 1.56
CA GLY A 36 -16.63 -8.99 0.23
C GLY A 36 -17.97 -9.40 -0.32
N SER A 37 -18.06 -9.42 -1.64
CA SER A 37 -19.18 -9.96 -2.37
C SER A 37 -18.74 -10.30 -3.78
N PHE A 38 -19.39 -11.29 -4.39
CA PHE A 38 -19.18 -11.60 -5.80
C PHE A 38 -20.49 -11.98 -6.49
N LYS A 39 -20.47 -11.85 -7.82
CA LYS A 39 -21.46 -12.46 -8.70
C LYS A 39 -20.87 -13.76 -9.24
N VAL A 40 -21.71 -14.79 -9.37
CA VAL A 40 -21.31 -16.03 -10.03
C VAL A 40 -20.95 -15.71 -11.48
N SER A 41 -19.76 -16.14 -11.88
CA SER A 41 -19.18 -15.88 -13.19
C SER A 41 -19.90 -16.70 -14.24
N LYS A 42 -20.07 -16.14 -15.44
CA LYS A 42 -20.54 -16.89 -16.62
C LYS A 42 -19.60 -18.03 -17.03
N TYR A 43 -18.36 -18.01 -16.54
CA TYR A 43 -17.34 -19.04 -16.78
C TYR A 43 -17.34 -20.13 -15.70
N SER A 44 -18.22 -20.03 -14.70
CA SER A 44 -18.35 -21.07 -13.67
C SER A 44 -19.23 -22.21 -14.16
N LYS A 45 -18.83 -23.44 -13.82
CA LYS A 45 -19.62 -24.65 -14.05
C LYS A 45 -20.37 -25.11 -12.79
N LEU A 46 -20.20 -24.40 -11.68
CA LEU A 46 -20.76 -24.79 -10.38
C LEU A 46 -22.26 -24.50 -10.34
N SER A 47 -23.02 -25.49 -9.85
CA SER A 47 -24.46 -25.40 -9.57
C SER A 47 -24.77 -24.99 -8.13
N ALA A 48 -23.75 -24.68 -7.32
CA ALA A 48 -23.90 -24.40 -5.89
C ALA A 48 -24.70 -23.11 -5.64
N ASP A 49 -25.50 -23.11 -4.58
CA ASP A 49 -26.22 -21.91 -4.16
C ASP A 49 -25.23 -20.82 -3.72
N LYS A 50 -25.54 -19.57 -4.05
CA LYS A 50 -24.67 -18.44 -3.73
C LYS A 50 -24.47 -18.28 -2.21
N GLY A 51 -25.47 -18.60 -1.41
CA GLY A 51 -25.39 -18.58 0.05
C GLY A 51 -24.42 -19.63 0.60
N GLU A 52 -24.42 -20.84 0.02
CA GLU A 52 -23.48 -21.90 0.40
C GLU A 52 -22.04 -21.48 0.13
N LEU A 53 -21.77 -20.91 -1.06
CA LEU A 53 -20.44 -20.40 -1.42
C LEU A 53 -19.98 -19.27 -0.47
N PHE A 54 -20.91 -18.42 -0.03
CA PHE A 54 -20.60 -17.37 0.95
C PHE A 54 -20.32 -17.93 2.33
N ASN A 55 -21.06 -18.95 2.76
CA ASN A 55 -20.87 -19.60 4.07
C ASN A 55 -19.53 -20.32 4.14
N GLU A 56 -19.19 -21.10 3.10
CA GLU A 56 -17.88 -21.75 2.97
C GLU A 56 -16.75 -20.73 3.07
N LEU A 57 -16.82 -19.68 2.24
CA LEU A 57 -15.78 -18.65 2.22
C LEU A 57 -15.69 -17.91 3.56
N ALA A 58 -16.80 -17.53 4.19
CA ALA A 58 -16.78 -16.86 5.49
C ALA A 58 -16.16 -17.74 6.59
N TYR A 59 -16.45 -19.04 6.58
CA TYR A 59 -15.86 -20.01 7.51
C TYR A 59 -14.34 -20.15 7.30
N ASN A 60 -13.91 -20.32 6.04
CA ASN A 60 -12.50 -20.46 5.70
C ASN A 60 -11.73 -19.18 5.98
N LEU A 61 -12.27 -18.00 5.63
CA LEU A 61 -11.68 -16.70 5.96
C LEU A 61 -11.52 -16.54 7.48
N SER A 62 -12.52 -16.95 8.25
CA SER A 62 -12.45 -16.85 9.71
C SER A 62 -11.35 -17.71 10.30
N SER A 63 -11.23 -18.92 9.78
CA SER A 63 -10.21 -19.88 10.22
C SER A 63 -8.81 -19.46 9.79
N TYR A 64 -8.66 -18.95 8.56
CA TYR A 64 -7.38 -18.58 7.97
C TYR A 64 -6.83 -17.28 8.53
N TYR A 65 -7.64 -16.21 8.58
CA TYR A 65 -7.21 -14.88 9.03
C TYR A 65 -7.45 -14.63 10.52
N LYS A 66 -8.11 -15.55 11.23
CA LYS A 66 -8.52 -15.36 12.64
C LYS A 66 -9.41 -14.14 12.85
N LEU A 67 -10.15 -13.75 11.82
CA LEU A 67 -11.10 -12.63 11.83
C LEU A 67 -12.54 -13.19 11.87
N PRO A 68 -13.47 -12.65 12.67
CA PRO A 68 -14.81 -13.20 12.81
C PRO A 68 -15.71 -12.83 11.63
N PHE A 69 -15.50 -13.48 10.48
CA PHE A 69 -16.36 -13.31 9.30
C PHE A 69 -17.70 -14.01 9.50
N TYR A 70 -18.76 -13.37 9.03
CA TYR A 70 -20.09 -13.94 8.96
C TYR A 70 -20.78 -13.52 7.67
N THR A 71 -21.80 -14.28 7.28
CA THR A 71 -22.58 -14.02 6.06
C THR A 71 -23.77 -13.13 6.33
N THR A 72 -24.13 -12.34 5.33
CA THR A 72 -25.42 -11.66 5.20
C THR A 72 -26.14 -12.20 3.97
N ARG A 73 -27.34 -11.71 3.69
CA ARG A 73 -28.09 -12.11 2.48
C ARG A 73 -27.32 -11.87 1.17
N SER A 74 -26.39 -10.91 1.14
CA SER A 74 -25.75 -10.47 -0.11
C SER A 74 -24.23 -10.36 -0.05
N SER A 75 -23.62 -10.61 1.10
CA SER A 75 -22.17 -10.44 1.32
C SER A 75 -21.66 -11.31 2.46
N TYR A 76 -20.35 -11.30 2.66
CA TYR A 76 -19.70 -11.77 3.88
C TYR A 76 -18.86 -10.63 4.44
N GLN A 77 -18.84 -10.50 5.76
CA GLN A 77 -18.23 -9.35 6.41
C GLN A 77 -17.65 -9.66 7.79
N CYS A 78 -16.66 -8.88 8.18
CA CYS A 78 -16.10 -8.80 9.52
C CYS A 78 -16.25 -7.34 10.01
N ILE A 79 -16.70 -7.17 11.25
CA ILE A 79 -16.88 -5.85 11.88
C ILE A 79 -15.68 -5.57 12.78
N ILE A 80 -15.16 -4.35 12.65
CA ILE A 80 -14.19 -3.75 13.57
C ILE A 80 -14.88 -2.55 14.24
N ASP A 81 -15.03 -2.61 15.55
CA ASP A 81 -15.66 -1.56 16.35
C ASP A 81 -14.68 -0.41 16.61
N ASN A 82 -15.11 0.82 16.38
CA ASN A 82 -14.25 2.00 16.50
C ASN A 82 -14.22 2.53 17.95
N ASP A 83 -13.76 1.71 18.88
CA ASP A 83 -13.65 2.05 20.31
C ASP A 83 -12.72 3.25 20.56
N LEU A 84 -11.75 3.48 19.66
CA LEU A 84 -10.83 4.62 19.71
C LEU A 84 -11.38 5.89 19.04
N LYS A 85 -12.59 5.86 18.47
CA LYS A 85 -13.24 7.00 17.78
C LYS A 85 -12.35 7.63 16.69
N LEU A 86 -11.62 6.80 15.94
CA LEU A 86 -10.75 7.25 14.88
C LEU A 86 -11.54 7.72 13.67
N SER A 87 -11.04 8.74 12.98
CA SER A 87 -11.47 9.01 11.60
C SER A 87 -11.04 7.85 10.69
N PHE A 88 -11.63 7.73 9.50
CA PHE A 88 -11.19 6.71 8.53
C PHE A 88 -9.72 6.87 8.16
N ASP A 89 -9.25 8.10 7.94
CA ASP A 89 -7.85 8.37 7.60
C ASP A 89 -6.91 8.02 8.76
N ASP A 90 -7.29 8.28 10.01
CA ASP A 90 -6.47 7.91 11.17
C ASP A 90 -6.44 6.40 11.41
N PHE A 91 -7.57 5.72 11.15
CA PHE A 91 -7.63 4.26 11.13
C PHE A 91 -6.70 3.67 10.06
N ILE A 92 -6.71 4.23 8.85
CA ILE A 92 -5.81 3.82 7.76
C ILE A 92 -4.34 4.07 8.11
N LYS A 93 -3.99 5.23 8.70
CA LYS A 93 -2.62 5.51 9.16
C LYS A 93 -2.16 4.49 10.21
N LYS A 94 -3.03 4.14 11.17
CA LYS A 94 -2.76 3.13 12.21
C LYS A 94 -2.52 1.76 11.58
N LEU A 95 -3.41 1.32 10.68
CA LEU A 95 -3.24 0.05 9.96
C LEU A 95 -1.94 0.00 9.18
N ARG A 96 -1.63 1.04 8.40
CA ARG A 96 -0.38 1.13 7.65
C ARG A 96 0.83 0.99 8.58
N ALA A 97 0.87 1.72 9.69
CA ALA A 97 2.00 1.61 10.64
C ALA A 97 2.17 0.17 11.15
N LEU A 98 1.07 -0.50 11.53
CA LEU A 98 1.09 -1.90 11.96
C LEU A 98 1.56 -2.85 10.84
N ILE A 99 1.09 -2.65 9.61
CA ILE A 99 1.50 -3.43 8.43
C ILE A 99 2.99 -3.25 8.18
N MET A 100 3.50 -2.02 8.16
CA MET A 100 4.91 -1.74 7.88
C MET A 100 5.84 -2.31 8.96
N VAL A 101 5.42 -2.29 10.23
CA VAL A 101 6.15 -2.97 11.31
C VAL A 101 6.16 -4.48 11.10
N ASN A 102 5.05 -5.09 10.71
CA ASN A 102 5.02 -6.53 10.42
C ASN A 102 5.87 -6.90 9.19
N LEU A 103 5.81 -6.11 8.11
CA LEU A 103 6.63 -6.29 6.92
C LEU A 103 8.13 -6.23 7.27
N SER A 104 8.53 -5.29 8.13
CA SER A 104 9.93 -5.17 8.57
C SER A 104 10.45 -6.38 9.35
N LYS A 105 9.58 -7.31 9.76
CA LYS A 105 9.97 -8.51 10.52
C LYS A 105 10.06 -9.77 9.65
N ILE A 106 9.65 -9.71 8.39
CA ILE A 106 9.60 -10.88 7.49
C ILE A 106 10.81 -10.85 6.56
N ASP A 107 11.53 -11.97 6.52
CA ASP A 107 12.70 -12.14 5.64
C ASP A 107 12.33 -12.67 4.25
N ASP A 108 11.26 -13.46 4.17
CA ASP A 108 10.81 -14.07 2.92
C ASP A 108 9.89 -13.11 2.15
N LEU A 109 10.45 -12.45 1.14
CA LEU A 109 9.72 -11.52 0.28
C LEU A 109 8.66 -12.22 -0.58
N GLU A 110 8.81 -13.51 -0.89
CA GLU A 110 7.79 -14.26 -1.64
C GLU A 110 6.52 -14.44 -0.79
N VAL A 111 6.68 -14.66 0.53
CA VAL A 111 5.56 -14.71 1.47
C VAL A 111 4.82 -13.37 1.50
N ILE A 112 5.55 -12.25 1.55
CA ILE A 112 4.95 -10.91 1.51
C ILE A 112 4.12 -10.72 0.22
N ASP A 113 4.70 -11.08 -0.92
CA ASP A 113 4.06 -10.95 -2.23
C ASP A 113 2.77 -11.79 -2.30
N LYS A 114 2.82 -13.04 -1.83
CA LYS A 114 1.63 -13.92 -1.82
C LYS A 114 0.54 -13.40 -0.90
N GLU A 115 0.87 -13.05 0.33
CA GLU A 115 -0.12 -12.57 1.32
C GLU A 115 -0.76 -11.25 0.87
N MET A 116 0.03 -10.33 0.31
CA MET A 116 -0.46 -9.07 -0.22
C MET A 116 -1.40 -9.30 -1.41
N ALA A 117 -1.00 -10.12 -2.38
CA ALA A 117 -1.82 -10.41 -3.55
C ALA A 117 -3.13 -11.12 -3.16
N LEU A 118 -3.07 -12.08 -2.24
CA LEU A 118 -4.24 -12.80 -1.74
C LEU A 118 -5.21 -11.85 -1.03
N ALA A 119 -4.71 -10.99 -0.14
CA ALA A 119 -5.50 -10.00 0.57
C ALA A 119 -6.20 -9.01 -0.38
N ILE A 120 -5.56 -8.62 -1.49
CA ILE A 120 -6.15 -7.76 -2.51
C ILE A 120 -7.36 -8.47 -3.16
N ILE A 121 -7.23 -9.74 -3.54
CA ILE A 121 -8.17 -10.38 -4.46
C ILE A 121 -9.25 -11.24 -3.81
N ILE A 122 -9.00 -11.83 -2.63
CA ILE A 122 -9.83 -12.96 -2.16
C ILE A 122 -11.30 -12.56 -1.91
N LEU A 123 -11.55 -11.38 -1.35
CA LEU A 123 -12.91 -10.94 -0.99
C LEU A 123 -13.73 -10.38 -2.17
N ARG A 124 -13.07 -9.89 -3.22
CA ARG A 124 -13.77 -9.08 -4.25
C ARG A 124 -13.13 -9.06 -5.63
N GLY A 125 -12.03 -9.77 -5.81
CA GLY A 125 -11.36 -9.92 -7.09
C GLY A 125 -12.29 -10.55 -8.12
N SER A 126 -12.34 -9.95 -9.30
CA SER A 126 -13.13 -10.43 -10.44
C SER A 126 -12.19 -10.85 -11.56
N VAL A 127 -12.43 -12.03 -12.15
CA VAL A 127 -11.57 -12.55 -13.22
C VAL A 127 -11.96 -11.93 -14.56
N ASP A 128 -10.97 -11.38 -15.25
CA ASP A 128 -11.06 -10.91 -16.63
C ASP A 128 -10.10 -11.72 -17.50
N PHE A 129 -10.60 -12.80 -18.10
CA PHE A 129 -9.83 -13.63 -19.03
C PHE A 129 -9.45 -12.90 -20.32
N THR A 130 -10.24 -11.91 -20.74
CA THR A 130 -9.96 -11.14 -21.98
C THR A 130 -8.73 -10.25 -21.80
N ARG A 131 -8.62 -9.58 -20.65
CA ARG A 131 -7.46 -8.74 -20.34
C ARG A 131 -6.37 -9.46 -19.54
N ASN A 132 -6.60 -10.69 -19.11
CA ASN A 132 -5.69 -11.49 -18.29
C ASN A 132 -5.31 -10.86 -16.95
N PHE A 133 -6.32 -10.34 -16.26
CA PHE A 133 -6.17 -9.78 -14.92
C PHE A 133 -7.24 -10.30 -13.96
N MET A 134 -6.89 -10.37 -12.67
CA MET A 134 -7.87 -10.30 -11.60
C MET A 134 -7.99 -8.84 -11.14
N ALA A 135 -9.20 -8.28 -11.22
CA ALA A 135 -9.45 -6.86 -10.99
C ALA A 135 -10.26 -6.61 -9.72
N VAL A 136 -9.85 -5.59 -8.97
CA VAL A 136 -10.48 -5.13 -7.73
C VAL A 136 -10.75 -3.64 -7.84
N ASP A 137 -12.00 -3.25 -7.60
CA ASP A 137 -12.40 -1.84 -7.61
C ASP A 137 -11.91 -1.12 -6.35
N ILE A 138 -11.22 0.01 -6.53
CA ILE A 138 -10.90 0.95 -5.45
C ILE A 138 -12.09 1.88 -5.31
N LYS A 139 -12.90 1.66 -4.27
CA LYS A 139 -14.10 2.48 -4.02
C LYS A 139 -13.68 3.94 -3.85
N ARG A 140 -14.33 4.85 -4.59
CA ARG A 140 -14.02 6.29 -4.51
C ARG A 140 -14.11 6.86 -3.10
N CYS A 141 -15.04 6.37 -2.28
CA CYS A 141 -15.17 6.79 -0.88
C CYS A 141 -13.93 6.46 -0.02
N ASN A 142 -13.13 5.48 -0.44
CA ASN A 142 -11.90 5.09 0.24
C ASN A 142 -10.67 5.71 -0.42
N ALA A 143 -10.78 6.33 -1.61
CA ALA A 143 -9.64 6.86 -2.36
C ALA A 143 -9.19 8.25 -1.86
N SER A 144 -9.12 8.44 -0.53
CA SER A 144 -8.52 9.63 0.07
C SER A 144 -7.03 9.69 -0.23
N GLU A 145 -6.43 10.88 -0.11
CA GLU A 145 -4.98 11.05 -0.27
C GLU A 145 -4.21 10.13 0.70
N VAL A 146 -4.67 10.04 1.95
CA VAL A 146 -4.09 9.19 2.99
C VAL A 146 -4.15 7.70 2.62
N TYR A 147 -5.28 7.24 2.09
CA TYR A 147 -5.41 5.85 1.64
C TYR A 147 -4.51 5.56 0.45
N LEU A 148 -4.46 6.44 -0.54
CA LEU A 148 -3.63 6.25 -1.73
C LEU A 148 -2.13 6.28 -1.40
N ASP A 149 -1.70 7.17 -0.50
CA ASP A 149 -0.32 7.16 0.02
C ASP A 149 -0.01 5.87 0.78
N SER A 150 -0.92 5.42 1.65
CA SER A 150 -0.76 4.17 2.38
C SER A 150 -0.68 2.95 1.46
N LEU A 151 -1.55 2.92 0.44
CA LEU A 151 -1.58 1.88 -0.58
C LEU A 151 -0.27 1.86 -1.35
N PHE A 152 0.23 3.03 -1.75
CA PHE A 152 1.50 3.14 -2.46
C PHE A 152 2.65 2.56 -1.65
N ARG A 153 2.78 2.97 -0.38
CA ARG A 153 3.83 2.52 0.51
C ARG A 153 3.80 1.02 0.72
N ILE A 154 2.63 0.46 1.04
CA ILE A 154 2.45 -0.98 1.27
C ILE A 154 2.79 -1.76 0.00
N VAL A 155 2.24 -1.37 -1.15
CA VAL A 155 2.47 -2.09 -2.42
C VAL A 155 3.94 -2.01 -2.84
N THR A 156 4.62 -0.89 -2.60
CA THR A 156 6.06 -0.76 -2.91
C THR A 156 6.98 -1.54 -1.98
N SER A 157 6.46 -2.12 -0.91
CA SER A 157 7.20 -3.07 -0.06
C SER A 157 7.22 -4.49 -0.64
N SER A 158 6.46 -4.77 -1.69
CA SER A 158 6.54 -6.04 -2.43
C SER A 158 7.77 -6.07 -3.35
N ASP A 159 8.32 -7.25 -3.60
CA ASP A 159 9.53 -7.41 -4.44
C ASP A 159 9.17 -7.71 -5.89
N ASP A 160 8.45 -8.80 -6.11
CA ASP A 160 8.10 -9.30 -7.44
C ASP A 160 6.67 -8.94 -7.82
N LEU A 161 5.72 -9.01 -6.88
CA LEU A 161 4.29 -8.75 -7.10
C LEU A 161 4.05 -7.43 -7.86
N ILE A 162 4.73 -6.35 -7.46
CA ILE A 162 4.56 -5.03 -8.06
C ILE A 162 4.80 -5.00 -9.58
N LYS A 163 5.60 -5.93 -10.12
CA LYS A 163 5.83 -6.08 -11.57
C LYS A 163 4.62 -6.65 -12.29
N TYR A 164 3.66 -7.22 -11.58
CA TYR A 164 2.45 -7.84 -12.14
C TYR A 164 1.18 -7.07 -11.78
N LEU A 165 1.33 -5.93 -11.10
CA LEU A 165 0.23 -5.02 -10.82
C LEU A 165 -0.04 -4.09 -11.98
N ASN A 166 -1.32 -3.76 -12.17
CA ASN A 166 -1.77 -2.78 -13.14
C ASN A 166 -2.77 -1.83 -12.48
N TRP A 167 -2.50 -0.54 -12.61
CA TRP A 167 -3.41 0.51 -12.17
C TRP A 167 -4.24 1.03 -13.35
N ASN A 168 -5.54 0.77 -13.31
CA ASN A 168 -6.46 1.11 -14.38
C ASN A 168 -7.41 2.24 -13.95
N PHE A 169 -7.06 3.47 -14.33
CA PHE A 169 -7.90 4.65 -14.19
C PHE A 169 -9.20 4.47 -14.98
N ARG A 170 -10.35 4.68 -14.33
CA ARG A 170 -11.64 4.69 -15.05
C ARG A 170 -12.03 6.10 -15.47
N GLU A 171 -11.58 7.10 -14.73
CA GLU A 171 -11.83 8.53 -14.92
C GLU A 171 -11.34 9.01 -16.30
N LEU A 172 -10.25 8.42 -16.79
CA LEU A 172 -9.72 8.71 -18.12
C LEU A 172 -10.38 7.91 -19.25
N GLN A 173 -11.41 7.09 -19.02
CA GLN A 173 -12.04 6.28 -20.07
C GLN A 173 -13.24 6.99 -20.69
N LYS A 174 -13.49 6.81 -22.00
CA LYS A 174 -14.59 7.47 -22.71
C LYS A 174 -15.94 7.31 -22.01
N GLN A 175 -16.24 6.11 -21.52
CA GLN A 175 -17.49 5.82 -20.80
C GLN A 175 -17.66 6.62 -19.51
N TYR A 176 -16.55 6.99 -18.85
CA TYR A 176 -16.60 7.82 -17.66
C TYR A 176 -16.82 9.28 -18.04
N VAL A 177 -16.06 9.78 -19.01
CA VAL A 177 -16.12 11.18 -19.48
C VAL A 177 -17.51 11.53 -20.02
N THR A 178 -18.11 10.60 -20.76
CA THR A 178 -19.46 10.75 -21.33
C THR A 178 -20.60 10.50 -20.33
N GLY A 179 -20.28 10.08 -19.10
CA GLY A 179 -21.28 9.75 -18.08
C GLY A 179 -22.01 8.41 -18.29
N GLU A 180 -21.71 7.66 -19.36
CA GLU A 180 -22.29 6.34 -19.66
C GLU A 180 -22.08 5.35 -18.51
N SER A 181 -20.90 5.39 -17.88
CA SER A 181 -20.57 4.50 -16.77
C SER A 181 -19.48 5.10 -15.88
N LEU A 182 -19.89 5.52 -14.68
CA LEU A 182 -19.00 6.03 -13.63
C LEU A 182 -18.42 4.89 -12.81
N ARG A 183 -17.60 4.02 -13.41
CA ARG A 183 -16.92 2.93 -12.70
C ARG A 183 -15.77 3.41 -11.83
N ASN A 184 -15.48 2.64 -10.79
CA ASN A 184 -14.35 2.86 -9.91
C ASN A 184 -13.03 2.50 -10.60
N THR A 185 -11.97 3.24 -10.30
CA THR A 185 -10.59 2.86 -10.64
C THR A 185 -10.27 1.47 -10.09
N GLN A 186 -9.43 0.72 -10.81
CA GLN A 186 -9.14 -0.67 -10.49
C GLN A 186 -7.66 -0.90 -10.23
N LEU A 187 -7.38 -1.61 -9.13
CA LEU A 187 -6.12 -2.32 -8.93
C LEU A 187 -6.28 -3.72 -9.54
N ARG A 188 -5.31 -4.13 -10.36
CA ARG A 188 -5.36 -5.40 -11.09
C ARG A 188 -4.07 -6.18 -10.87
N ILE A 189 -4.18 -7.51 -10.79
CA ILE A 189 -3.05 -8.44 -10.71
C ILE A 189 -3.08 -9.34 -11.94
N ASN A 190 -1.92 -9.57 -12.56
CA ASN A 190 -1.83 -10.47 -13.71
C ASN A 190 -2.37 -11.87 -13.36
N LEU A 191 -3.26 -12.38 -14.21
CA LEU A 191 -3.99 -13.62 -13.94
C LEU A 191 -3.09 -14.86 -13.93
N ARG A 192 -2.03 -14.89 -14.75
CA ARG A 192 -1.05 -15.97 -14.75
C ARG A 192 -0.22 -15.98 -13.47
N TRP A 193 0.14 -14.81 -12.96
CA TRP A 193 0.83 -14.72 -11.67
C TRP A 193 -0.04 -15.28 -10.54
N VAL A 194 -1.32 -14.86 -10.47
CA VAL A 194 -2.29 -15.41 -9.50
C VAL A 194 -2.40 -16.93 -9.62
N PHE A 195 -2.52 -17.45 -10.85
CA PHE A 195 -2.62 -18.89 -11.08
C PHE A 195 -1.37 -19.65 -10.62
N ASN A 196 -0.18 -19.13 -10.91
CA ASN A 196 1.07 -19.82 -10.60
C ASN A 196 1.40 -19.80 -9.09
N TYR A 197 1.09 -18.70 -8.40
CA TYR A 197 1.59 -18.46 -7.03
C TYR A 197 0.52 -18.53 -5.93
N LEU A 198 -0.77 -18.45 -6.26
CA LEU A 198 -1.85 -18.38 -5.26
C LEU A 198 -2.90 -19.49 -5.37
N LEU A 199 -2.81 -20.38 -6.35
CA LEU A 199 -3.89 -21.35 -6.60
C LEU A 199 -4.13 -22.27 -5.39
N SER A 200 -3.08 -22.69 -4.68
CA SER A 200 -3.16 -23.48 -3.45
C SER A 200 -3.91 -22.77 -2.33
N GLU A 201 -3.57 -21.50 -2.08
CA GLU A 201 -4.15 -20.67 -1.04
C GLU A 201 -5.60 -20.34 -1.38
N ILE A 202 -5.88 -20.06 -2.66
CA ILE A 202 -7.24 -19.86 -3.15
C ILE A 202 -8.07 -21.13 -2.94
N LYS A 203 -7.52 -22.32 -3.18
CA LYS A 203 -8.21 -23.60 -2.92
C LYS A 203 -8.63 -23.76 -1.47
N GLN A 204 -7.77 -23.37 -0.54
CA GLN A 204 -8.07 -23.43 0.90
C GLN A 204 -9.17 -22.46 1.32
N LEU A 205 -9.33 -21.34 0.61
CA LEU A 205 -10.25 -20.28 0.99
C LEU A 205 -11.59 -20.35 0.24
N SER A 206 -11.57 -20.69 -1.05
CA SER A 206 -12.74 -20.66 -1.92
C SER A 206 -12.66 -21.73 -3.01
N SER A 207 -13.44 -22.80 -2.83
CA SER A 207 -13.70 -23.81 -3.87
C SER A 207 -14.10 -23.16 -5.20
N TYR A 208 -15.05 -22.23 -5.15
CA TYR A 208 -15.55 -21.51 -6.32
C TYR A 208 -14.48 -20.77 -7.11
N ARG A 209 -13.60 -20.01 -6.44
CA ARG A 209 -12.54 -19.26 -7.14
C ARG A 209 -11.47 -20.19 -7.68
N TYR A 210 -11.14 -21.26 -6.95
CA TYR A 210 -10.22 -22.29 -7.41
C TYR A 210 -10.73 -22.95 -8.69
N ASP A 211 -11.96 -23.48 -8.67
CA ASP A 211 -12.57 -24.15 -9.82
C ASP A 211 -12.69 -23.21 -11.02
N LEU A 212 -13.04 -21.94 -10.79
CA LEU A 212 -13.11 -20.93 -11.83
C LEU A 212 -11.77 -20.73 -12.55
N LEU A 213 -10.65 -20.74 -11.82
CA LEU A 213 -9.32 -20.57 -12.40
C LEU A 213 -8.83 -21.87 -13.06
N GLU A 214 -8.95 -23.00 -12.36
CA GLU A 214 -8.48 -24.32 -12.84
C GLU A 214 -9.22 -24.73 -14.11
N SER A 215 -10.55 -24.68 -14.12
CA SER A 215 -11.37 -25.06 -15.28
C SER A 215 -11.14 -24.20 -16.51
N ASN A 216 -10.59 -22.99 -16.34
CA ASN A 216 -10.36 -22.02 -17.41
C ASN A 216 -8.87 -21.73 -17.62
N GLN A 217 -7.97 -22.59 -17.14
CA GLN A 217 -6.51 -22.38 -17.21
C GLN A 217 -5.97 -22.13 -18.63
N ASN A 218 -6.63 -22.70 -19.65
CA ASN A 218 -6.28 -22.53 -21.06
C ASN A 218 -6.56 -21.11 -21.60
N GLN A 219 -7.43 -20.35 -20.93
CA GLN A 219 -7.71 -18.94 -21.26
C GLN A 219 -6.76 -17.96 -20.56
N ILE A 220 -5.93 -18.47 -19.63
CA ILE A 220 -4.96 -17.66 -18.92
C ILE A 220 -3.73 -17.46 -19.82
N GLY A 221 -3.40 -16.23 -20.14
CA GLY A 221 -2.24 -15.86 -20.95
C GLY A 221 -0.91 -16.13 -20.25
N ASN A 222 0.20 -15.81 -20.92
CA ASN A 222 1.53 -15.91 -20.32
C ASN A 222 1.85 -14.69 -19.45
N LEU A 223 2.86 -14.83 -18.59
CA LEU A 223 3.42 -13.67 -17.88
C LEU A 223 4.01 -12.67 -18.89
N PRO A 224 3.91 -11.35 -18.61
CA PRO A 224 4.53 -10.35 -19.46
C PRO A 224 6.05 -10.50 -19.48
N GLN A 225 6.67 -10.46 -20.66
CA GLN A 225 8.10 -10.70 -20.84
C GLN A 225 9.02 -9.52 -20.45
N SER A 226 8.52 -8.42 -19.88
CA SER A 226 9.36 -7.21 -19.68
C SER A 226 9.19 -6.50 -18.33
N ASN A 227 10.31 -5.96 -17.83
CA ASN A 227 10.40 -5.09 -16.65
C ASN A 227 9.64 -3.75 -16.80
N LYS A 228 9.16 -3.39 -18.00
CA LYS A 228 8.40 -2.15 -18.25
C LYS A 228 7.16 -2.03 -17.38
N SER A 229 6.61 -3.15 -16.92
CA SER A 229 5.39 -3.22 -16.11
C SER A 229 5.51 -2.53 -14.75
N TYR A 230 6.65 -2.70 -14.06
CA TYR A 230 6.92 -2.09 -12.75
C TYR A 230 6.92 -0.56 -12.80
N GLU A 231 7.72 -0.03 -13.71
CA GLU A 231 7.92 1.39 -13.94
C GLU A 231 6.63 2.06 -14.41
N THR A 232 5.86 1.35 -15.22
CA THR A 232 4.54 1.75 -15.67
C THR A 232 3.56 1.81 -14.49
N PHE A 233 3.56 0.84 -13.57
CA PHE A 233 2.67 0.83 -12.41
C PHE A 233 2.94 2.03 -11.47
N LEU A 234 4.20 2.25 -11.10
CA LEU A 234 4.58 3.35 -10.19
C LEU A 234 4.31 4.73 -10.78
N SER A 235 4.63 4.91 -12.07
CA SER A 235 4.36 6.17 -12.78
C SER A 235 2.86 6.42 -12.87
N ARG A 236 2.07 5.38 -13.14
CA ARG A 236 0.61 5.46 -13.19
C ARG A 236 0.01 5.83 -11.83
N LEU A 237 0.48 5.20 -10.77
CA LEU A 237 -0.01 5.47 -9.43
C LEU A 237 0.35 6.89 -8.96
N SER A 238 1.57 7.36 -9.26
CA SER A 238 2.01 8.74 -8.99
C SER A 238 1.16 9.75 -9.75
N LEU A 239 0.98 9.56 -11.06
CA LEU A 239 0.12 10.40 -11.90
C LEU A 239 -1.31 10.49 -11.37
N TYR A 240 -1.87 9.35 -10.95
CA TYR A 240 -3.23 9.33 -10.41
C TYR A 240 -3.35 10.10 -9.11
N ARG A 241 -2.40 9.91 -8.18
CA ARG A 241 -2.38 10.63 -6.91
C ARG A 241 -2.29 12.15 -7.12
N GLU A 242 -1.41 12.59 -8.02
CA GLU A 242 -1.08 14.00 -8.18
C GLU A 242 -2.09 14.76 -9.05
N LYS A 243 -2.60 14.13 -10.11
CA LYS A 243 -3.32 14.86 -11.17
C LYS A 243 -4.75 14.38 -11.41
N ILE A 244 -5.16 13.20 -10.93
CA ILE A 244 -6.46 12.60 -11.31
C ILE A 244 -7.39 12.43 -10.11
N ALA A 245 -6.89 11.89 -8.99
CA ALA A 245 -7.71 11.56 -7.83
C ALA A 245 -8.41 12.80 -7.26
N GLY A 246 -9.73 12.76 -7.18
CA GLY A 246 -10.55 13.86 -6.64
C GLY A 246 -10.67 15.09 -7.55
N GLN A 247 -10.05 15.10 -8.72
CA GLN A 247 -10.07 16.24 -9.64
C GLN A 247 -11.25 16.16 -10.62
N LYS A 248 -11.80 17.31 -11.00
CA LYS A 248 -12.72 17.44 -12.13
C LYS A 248 -11.91 17.74 -13.38
N LEU A 249 -11.69 16.73 -14.20
CA LEU A 249 -10.87 16.85 -15.41
C LEU A 249 -11.70 17.32 -16.60
N ASN A 250 -11.15 18.24 -17.39
CA ASN A 250 -11.70 18.64 -18.69
C ASN A 250 -11.15 17.74 -19.82
N GLU A 251 -11.75 17.82 -21.01
CA GLU A 251 -11.38 16.96 -22.14
C GLU A 251 -9.92 17.12 -22.58
N THR A 252 -9.38 18.34 -22.50
CA THR A 252 -7.99 18.65 -22.87
C THR A 252 -7.01 17.99 -21.89
N GLU A 253 -7.29 18.08 -20.59
CA GLU A 253 -6.51 17.41 -19.54
C GLU A 253 -6.56 15.89 -19.70
N ILE A 254 -7.74 15.33 -19.98
CA ILE A 254 -7.92 13.90 -20.20
C ILE A 254 -7.09 13.43 -21.41
N LEU A 255 -7.10 14.16 -22.52
CA LEU A 255 -6.30 13.85 -23.70
C LEU A 255 -4.80 13.95 -23.40
N SER A 256 -4.39 15.00 -22.68
CA SER A 256 -3.00 15.18 -22.25
C SER A 256 -2.52 14.02 -21.39
N PHE A 257 -3.29 13.61 -20.37
CA PHE A 257 -2.89 12.49 -19.51
C PHE A 257 -2.91 11.15 -20.23
N ARG A 258 -3.84 10.94 -21.18
CA ARG A 258 -3.79 9.76 -22.06
C ARG A 258 -2.49 9.74 -22.86
N ASN A 259 -2.11 10.86 -23.47
CA ASN A 259 -0.88 10.94 -24.25
C ASN A 259 0.37 10.71 -23.37
N GLU A 260 0.41 11.27 -22.15
CA GLU A 260 1.50 11.05 -21.17
C GLU A 260 1.66 9.56 -20.81
N LEU A 261 0.55 8.81 -20.77
CA LEU A 261 0.53 7.38 -20.43
C LEU A 261 0.90 6.44 -21.58
N PHE A 262 0.78 6.90 -22.83
CA PHE A 262 1.04 6.10 -24.03
C PHE A 262 2.28 6.57 -24.83
N ALA A 263 2.96 7.63 -24.40
CA ALA A 263 4.22 8.06 -25.00
C ALA A 263 5.30 7.00 -24.78
N GLU A 264 5.89 6.50 -25.88
CA GLU A 264 6.82 5.36 -25.89
C GLU A 264 8.22 5.69 -25.30
N ASP A 265 8.49 6.95 -24.94
CA ASP A 265 9.86 7.47 -24.76
C ASP A 265 10.27 7.87 -23.35
N ASN A 266 9.50 7.49 -22.32
CA ASN A 266 10.01 7.65 -20.97
C ASN A 266 11.12 6.61 -20.73
N LYS A 267 12.37 7.02 -20.97
CA LYS A 267 13.58 6.38 -20.44
C LYS A 267 13.44 6.33 -18.93
N ILE A 268 12.85 5.26 -18.42
CA ILE A 268 12.67 5.11 -16.98
C ILE A 268 14.02 4.69 -16.36
N PRO A 269 14.48 5.34 -15.27
CA PRO A 269 15.78 5.06 -14.69
C PRO A 269 15.88 3.65 -14.11
N ARG A 270 16.96 2.96 -14.47
CA ARG A 270 17.35 1.65 -13.95
C ARG A 270 17.56 1.68 -12.42
N ARG A 271 16.89 0.75 -11.73
CA ARG A 271 17.10 0.24 -10.35
C ARG A 271 18.22 0.90 -9.52
N SER A 272 17.84 1.71 -8.54
CA SER A 272 18.27 1.53 -7.14
C SER A 272 17.25 2.13 -6.16
N THR A 273 16.73 1.25 -5.28
CA THR A 273 15.83 1.44 -4.13
C THR A 273 14.45 2.04 -4.41
N GLN A 274 13.45 1.16 -4.56
CA GLN A 274 12.02 1.50 -4.67
C GLN A 274 11.60 2.56 -3.64
N VAL A 275 12.14 2.44 -2.43
CA VAL A 275 11.97 3.37 -1.31
C VAL A 275 12.38 4.81 -1.66
N LYS A 276 13.52 5.03 -2.31
CA LYS A 276 13.97 6.37 -2.70
C LYS A 276 13.04 7.00 -3.73
N LEU A 277 12.52 6.21 -4.67
CA LEU A 277 11.54 6.70 -5.65
C LEU A 277 10.23 7.09 -4.95
N VAL A 278 9.74 6.23 -4.05
CA VAL A 278 8.55 6.51 -3.24
C VAL A 278 8.72 7.82 -2.49
N ILE A 279 9.84 8.02 -1.80
CA ILE A 279 10.11 9.22 -1.01
C ILE A 279 10.32 10.45 -1.90
N SER A 280 11.05 10.30 -3.01
CA SER A 280 11.27 11.39 -3.97
C SER A 280 9.95 11.97 -4.49
N ASN A 281 8.97 11.10 -4.76
CA ASN A 281 7.67 11.48 -5.32
C ASN A 281 6.62 11.81 -4.25
N SER A 282 6.74 11.30 -3.02
CA SER A 282 5.76 11.55 -1.94
C SER A 282 6.13 12.70 -1.01
N THR A 283 7.34 13.26 -1.11
CA THR A 283 7.81 14.26 -0.15
C THR A 283 8.41 15.48 -0.83
N ALA A 284 8.10 16.66 -0.28
CA ALA A 284 8.67 17.92 -0.73
C ALA A 284 10.22 17.92 -0.67
N ASP A 285 10.86 18.74 -1.49
CA ASP A 285 12.30 18.92 -1.52
C ASP A 285 12.76 19.85 -0.39
N LYS A 286 12.60 19.35 0.84
CA LYS A 286 13.03 19.99 2.08
C LYS A 286 13.76 18.99 2.98
N CYS A 287 14.65 19.51 3.82
CA CYS A 287 15.29 18.73 4.88
C CYS A 287 14.36 18.61 6.08
N SER A 288 14.00 17.39 6.48
CA SER A 288 13.07 17.17 7.59
C SER A 288 13.58 17.64 8.95
N ALA A 289 14.90 17.79 9.13
CA ALA A 289 15.47 18.18 10.42
C ALA A 289 15.54 19.71 10.65
N CYS A 290 15.73 20.53 9.60
CA CYS A 290 16.02 21.95 9.81
C CYS A 290 15.44 22.94 8.78
N TYR A 291 14.46 22.53 7.95
CA TYR A 291 13.83 23.44 6.98
C TYR A 291 13.17 24.68 7.59
N LYS A 292 12.76 24.62 8.86
CA LYS A 292 12.17 25.78 9.55
C LYS A 292 13.20 26.85 9.93
N TYR A 293 14.48 26.49 9.98
CA TYR A 293 15.54 27.36 10.48
C TYR A 293 16.44 27.88 9.36
N TYR A 294 16.68 27.07 8.34
CA TYR A 294 17.64 27.38 7.28
C TYR A 294 17.05 27.17 5.89
N PRO A 295 17.14 28.16 4.99
CA PRO A 295 16.88 27.99 3.56
C PRO A 295 17.71 26.85 2.97
N ILE A 296 17.21 26.18 1.93
CA ILE A 296 17.86 24.99 1.37
C ILE A 296 19.08 25.31 0.50
N ASP A 297 19.07 26.46 -0.16
CA ASP A 297 20.15 26.99 -0.99
C ASP A 297 21.43 27.31 -0.20
N CYS A 298 21.31 27.62 1.09
CA CYS A 298 22.47 27.85 1.97
C CYS A 298 23.18 26.57 2.44
N ARG A 299 22.63 25.38 2.15
CA ARG A 299 23.07 24.11 2.76
C ARG A 299 22.93 22.88 1.86
N SER A 300 22.67 23.12 0.58
CA SER A 300 22.63 22.12 -0.47
C SER A 300 22.90 22.78 -1.82
N PHE A 301 23.13 21.98 -2.85
CA PHE A 301 23.34 22.42 -4.23
C PHE A 301 22.31 21.77 -5.15
N LYS A 302 22.03 22.40 -6.30
CA LYS A 302 21.12 21.86 -7.32
C LYS A 302 21.84 20.81 -8.17
N GLN A 303 21.18 19.70 -8.45
CA GLN A 303 21.68 18.67 -9.33
C GLN A 303 21.52 19.11 -10.80
N PRO A 304 22.56 18.93 -11.66
CA PRO A 304 22.48 19.34 -13.07
C PRO A 304 21.37 18.65 -13.86
N LYS A 305 20.96 17.44 -13.47
CA LYS A 305 20.04 16.59 -14.23
C LYS A 305 18.60 17.10 -14.26
N ASP A 306 18.14 17.71 -13.16
CA ASP A 306 16.73 18.04 -12.94
C ASP A 306 16.54 19.38 -12.19
N GLY A 307 17.65 20.07 -11.84
CA GLY A 307 17.60 21.33 -11.11
C GLY A 307 17.12 21.20 -9.65
N ARG A 308 16.90 19.98 -9.14
CA ARG A 308 16.43 19.74 -7.77
C ARG A 308 17.60 19.82 -6.78
N TYR A 309 17.32 20.22 -5.54
CA TYR A 309 18.34 20.25 -4.49
C TYR A 309 18.79 18.83 -4.12
N TYR A 310 20.09 18.68 -3.83
CA TYR A 310 20.67 17.43 -3.35
C TYR A 310 20.24 17.14 -1.90
N PHE A 311 19.80 15.91 -1.65
CA PHE A 311 19.48 15.41 -0.31
C PHE A 311 20.08 14.03 -0.11
N GLU A 312 20.42 13.73 1.14
CA GLU A 312 20.83 12.40 1.58
C GLU A 312 19.63 11.72 2.25
N TYR A 313 19.40 10.45 1.89
CA TYR A 313 18.33 9.65 2.48
C TYR A 313 18.83 9.03 3.77
N HIS A 314 18.14 9.32 4.88
CA HIS A 314 18.52 8.90 6.21
C HIS A 314 17.48 7.95 6.81
N HIS A 315 17.93 6.79 7.28
CA HIS A 315 17.12 5.87 8.07
C HIS A 315 17.03 6.36 9.50
N VAL A 316 15.81 6.63 9.98
CA VAL A 316 15.57 7.21 11.31
C VAL A 316 15.88 6.19 12.40
N ILE A 317 15.49 4.94 12.20
CA ILE A 317 15.95 3.79 13.00
C ILE A 317 17.13 3.18 12.26
N SER A 318 18.30 3.18 12.90
CA SER A 318 19.58 2.77 12.33
C SER A 318 19.69 1.25 12.08
N PHE A 319 20.59 0.89 11.16
CA PHE A 319 20.89 -0.49 10.79
C PHE A 319 21.96 -1.10 11.71
N SER A 320 21.61 -1.50 12.93
CA SER A 320 22.61 -2.15 13.77
C SER A 320 22.80 -3.64 13.46
N ASN A 321 21.86 -4.36 12.80
CA ASN A 321 22.08 -5.79 12.47
C ASN A 321 21.37 -6.39 11.24
N ASP A 322 20.43 -5.71 10.55
CA ASP A 322 19.78 -6.31 9.37
C ASP A 322 19.30 -5.26 8.35
N LYS A 323 20.04 -5.12 7.24
CA LYS A 323 19.91 -4.00 6.29
C LYS A 323 18.63 -4.01 5.47
N THR A 324 18.00 -5.17 5.28
CA THR A 324 16.83 -5.33 4.41
C THR A 324 15.52 -4.98 5.12
N LYS A 325 15.44 -5.26 6.42
CA LYS A 325 14.22 -5.15 7.24
C LYS A 325 13.72 -3.72 7.43
N LEU A 326 14.64 -2.77 7.57
CA LEU A 326 14.33 -1.37 7.87
C LEU A 326 14.49 -0.43 6.68
N ASP A 327 14.80 -0.96 5.49
CA ASP A 327 14.80 -0.19 4.24
C ASP A 327 13.38 -0.07 3.68
N ILE A 328 12.54 0.65 4.43
CA ILE A 328 11.14 0.94 4.09
C ILE A 328 10.90 2.45 4.09
N SER A 329 9.94 2.92 3.28
CA SER A 329 9.63 4.35 3.13
C SER A 329 9.17 5.02 4.42
N ASP A 330 8.66 4.25 5.38
CA ASP A 330 8.22 4.70 6.70
C ASP A 330 9.37 4.82 7.72
N ASN A 331 10.60 4.49 7.33
CA ASN A 331 11.79 4.68 8.15
C ASN A 331 12.79 5.66 7.53
N VAL A 332 12.50 6.27 6.36
CA VAL A 332 13.49 7.06 5.62
C VAL A 332 13.02 8.49 5.35
N VAL A 333 13.92 9.45 5.56
CA VAL A 333 13.68 10.89 5.36
C VAL A 333 14.78 11.56 4.52
N LYS A 334 14.46 12.72 3.94
CA LYS A 334 15.43 13.58 3.23
C LYS A 334 16.11 14.51 4.22
N LEU A 335 17.44 14.47 4.29
CA LEU A 335 18.27 15.41 5.05
C LEU A 335 19.23 16.17 4.13
N CYS A 336 19.54 17.42 4.47
CA CYS A 336 20.66 18.11 3.82
C CYS A 336 21.99 17.50 4.32
N PRO A 337 23.10 17.61 3.55
CA PRO A 337 24.38 17.02 3.90
C PRO A 337 24.84 17.35 5.33
N THR A 338 24.65 18.59 5.77
CA THR A 338 25.00 19.03 7.13
C THR A 338 24.22 18.28 8.22
N CYS A 339 22.89 18.16 8.09
CA CYS A 339 22.07 17.45 9.08
C CYS A 339 22.35 15.95 9.06
N HIS A 340 22.50 15.35 7.88
CA HIS A 340 22.83 13.93 7.77
C HIS A 340 24.17 13.61 8.41
N ARG A 341 25.18 14.48 8.21
CA ARG A 341 26.48 14.34 8.88
C ARG A 341 26.38 14.48 10.40
N ALA A 342 25.57 15.41 10.90
CA ALA A 342 25.33 15.57 12.33
C ALA A 342 24.61 14.36 12.95
N MET A 343 23.80 13.64 12.18
CA MET A 343 23.10 12.41 12.61
C MET A 343 23.97 11.15 12.64
N THR A 344 25.24 11.25 12.26
CA THR A 344 26.20 10.13 12.37
C THR A 344 26.58 9.89 13.86
N PRO A 345 26.77 8.63 14.30
CA PRO A 345 27.22 8.30 15.66
C PRO A 345 28.35 9.20 16.15
N ASN A 346 28.19 9.78 17.35
CA ASN A 346 29.20 10.59 18.03
C ASN A 346 29.78 11.78 17.22
N ARG A 347 29.02 12.32 16.25
CA ARG A 347 29.48 13.45 15.41
C ARG A 347 29.06 14.84 15.90
N ALA A 348 28.06 14.94 16.75
CA ALA A 348 27.60 16.20 17.31
C ALA A 348 27.16 16.02 18.76
N GLU A 349 26.90 17.12 19.46
CA GLU A 349 26.42 17.09 20.84
C GLU A 349 25.09 16.33 20.95
N SER A 350 24.94 15.56 22.02
CA SER A 350 23.75 14.73 22.26
C SER A 350 22.45 15.53 22.20
N ALA A 351 22.44 16.72 22.80
CA ALA A 351 21.28 17.61 22.80
C ALA A 351 20.87 18.01 21.38
N TYR A 352 21.86 18.35 20.53
CA TYR A 352 21.63 18.74 19.15
C TYR A 352 21.12 17.57 18.31
N GLN A 353 21.70 16.37 18.44
CA GLN A 353 21.22 15.19 17.72
C GLN A 353 19.78 14.83 18.12
N LYS A 354 19.44 14.90 19.42
CA LYS A 354 18.06 14.69 19.90
C LYS A 354 17.09 15.75 19.38
N GLU A 355 17.53 16.99 19.23
CA GLU A 355 16.74 18.05 18.61
C GLU A 355 16.50 17.77 17.12
N LEU A 356 17.51 17.33 16.37
CA LEU A 356 17.35 16.93 14.97
C LEU A 356 16.37 15.75 14.83
N ILE A 357 16.48 14.73 15.69
CA ILE A 357 15.53 13.60 15.73
C ILE A 357 14.11 14.11 15.98
N LYS A 358 13.92 14.96 17.00
CA LYS A 358 12.61 15.55 17.30
C LYS A 358 12.03 16.28 16.08
N ASN A 359 12.83 17.10 15.41
CA ASN A 359 12.40 17.85 14.24
C ASN A 359 12.00 16.92 13.08
N ILE A 360 12.78 15.87 12.84
CA ILE A 360 12.48 14.84 11.82
C ILE A 360 11.11 14.20 12.10
N LEU A 361 10.89 13.73 13.33
CA LEU A 361 9.65 13.04 13.70
C LEU A 361 8.43 13.98 13.67
N PHE A 362 8.60 15.24 14.04
CA PHE A 362 7.51 16.24 14.03
C PHE A 362 7.22 16.80 12.64
N ASP A 363 8.19 16.77 11.72
CA ASP A 363 7.95 17.07 10.31
C ASP A 363 7.17 15.95 9.60
N ARG A 364 7.37 14.70 10.05
CA ARG A 364 6.85 13.50 9.39
C ARG A 364 6.08 12.63 10.39
N SER A 365 4.80 12.94 10.56
CA SER A 365 3.88 12.20 11.43
C SER A 365 3.78 10.72 11.08
N ASP A 366 3.95 10.39 9.80
CA ASP A 366 3.95 9.02 9.31
C ASP A 366 5.15 8.21 9.80
N ILE A 367 6.34 8.83 9.82
CA ILE A 367 7.56 8.26 10.39
C ILE A 367 7.42 8.13 11.91
N MET A 368 6.90 9.17 12.59
CA MET A 368 6.63 9.12 14.03
C MET A 368 5.73 7.93 14.41
N ALA A 369 4.63 7.73 13.67
CA ALA A 369 3.71 6.63 13.92
C ALA A 369 4.40 5.26 13.74
N PHE A 370 5.17 5.09 12.66
CA PHE A 370 5.95 3.88 12.43
C PHE A 370 6.96 3.65 13.56
N THR A 371 7.78 4.64 13.89
CA THR A 371 8.83 4.54 14.91
C THR A 371 8.24 4.20 16.28
N LYS A 372 7.17 4.87 16.70
CA LYS A 372 6.50 4.54 17.98
C LYS A 372 5.99 3.11 18.02
N THR A 373 5.39 2.66 16.92
CA THR A 373 4.88 1.30 16.79
C THR A 373 6.02 0.28 16.81
N TYR A 374 7.11 0.56 16.09
CA TYR A 374 8.26 -0.34 15.98
C TYR A 374 9.03 -0.46 17.30
N LEU A 375 9.31 0.67 17.96
CA LEU A 375 10.06 0.72 19.22
C LEU A 375 9.19 0.49 20.47
N ASN A 376 7.87 0.32 20.27
CA ASN A 376 6.86 0.17 21.31
C ASN A 376 6.99 1.24 22.41
N THR A 377 6.94 2.51 22.00
CA THR A 377 7.08 3.67 22.89
C THR A 377 5.75 4.40 23.08
N ASN A 378 5.53 4.90 24.29
CA ASN A 378 4.28 5.60 24.63
C ASN A 378 4.41 7.13 24.57
N THR A 379 5.63 7.66 24.61
CA THR A 379 5.87 9.11 24.62
C THR A 379 6.87 9.55 23.55
N ASP A 380 6.75 10.79 23.09
CA ASP A 380 7.70 11.37 22.11
C ASP A 380 9.12 11.40 22.67
N LYS A 381 9.27 11.77 23.95
CA LYS A 381 10.56 11.83 24.63
C LYS A 381 11.25 10.47 24.69
N GLU A 382 10.50 9.42 25.03
CA GLU A 382 11.01 8.04 25.03
C GLU A 382 11.45 7.62 23.62
N THR A 383 10.62 7.93 22.62
CA THR A 383 10.90 7.63 21.19
C THR A 383 12.20 8.28 20.72
N ILE A 384 12.37 9.58 21.01
CA ILE A 384 13.57 10.35 20.65
C ILE A 384 14.82 9.77 21.32
N ASN A 385 14.73 9.42 22.61
CA ASN A 385 15.84 8.83 23.34
C ASN A 385 16.24 7.46 22.79
N LYS A 386 15.28 6.57 22.52
CA LYS A 386 15.56 5.25 21.92
C LYS A 386 16.20 5.37 20.54
N ILE A 387 15.74 6.29 19.69
CA ILE A 387 16.39 6.52 18.39
C ILE A 387 17.84 6.99 18.59
N TYR A 388 18.06 7.95 19.48
CA TYR A 388 19.40 8.44 19.79
C TYR A 388 20.34 7.33 20.31
N GLU A 389 19.83 6.46 21.18
CA GLU A 389 20.57 5.30 21.69
C GLU A 389 20.95 4.34 20.55
N LEU A 390 20.07 4.16 19.56
CA LEU A 390 20.35 3.36 18.37
C LEU A 390 21.34 4.03 17.40
N LEU A 391 21.57 5.35 17.50
CA LEU A 391 22.64 6.02 16.77
C LEU A 391 24.02 5.78 17.40
N SER A 392 24.10 5.27 18.64
CA SER A 392 25.34 5.24 19.43
C SER A 392 26.20 4.02 19.16
#